data_AF-A0A7R9FDD1-F1
#
_entry.id   AF-A0A7R9FDD1-F1
#
_cell.length_a   1.000
_cell.length_b   1.000
_cell.length_c   1.000
_cell.angle_alpha   90.00
_cell.angle_beta   90.00
_cell.angle_gamma   90.00
#
_symmetry.space_group_name_H-M   'P 1'
#
loop_
_entity.id
_entity.type
_entity.pdbx_description
1 polymer ?
#
loop_
_entity_poly.entity_id
_entity_poly.type
_entity_poly.pdbx_seq_one_letter_code
_entity_poly.pdbx_strand_id
1 'polypeptide(L)'
;VVGLNFDFLALNIVGFILYALFNCGLFWIPEVKEEYFNRYPRGLNPVQVNDIVFAVHASFATVITITQCFLYERANQTVSKTARSILALFATFLLISLIIAATEVITWLDFLYYCSYVKLAITLIKYVPQVW
;
A
#
# COMPACT_ATOMS: atom_id res chain seq x y z
N VAL A 1 -22.40 8.43 7.11
CA VAL A 1 -21.58 7.38 6.42
C VAL A 1 -22.40 6.30 5.71
N VAL A 2 -23.73 6.47 5.56
CA VAL A 2 -24.54 5.56 4.73
C VAL A 2 -24.14 5.76 3.25
N GLY A 3 -23.70 4.69 2.60
CA GLY A 3 -23.21 4.70 1.21
C GLY A 3 -21.69 4.55 1.03
N LEU A 4 -20.90 4.60 2.12
CA LEU A 4 -19.46 4.32 2.06
C LEU A 4 -19.19 2.83 2.21
N ASN A 5 -18.49 2.22 1.25
CA ASN A 5 -18.07 0.83 1.36
C ASN A 5 -16.83 0.69 2.28
N PHE A 6 -17.02 0.09 3.44
CA PHE A 6 -15.97 -0.13 4.45
C PHE A 6 -14.83 -1.04 3.95
N ASP A 7 -15.12 -1.98 3.04
CA ASP A 7 -14.10 -2.84 2.42
C ASP A 7 -13.19 -2.02 1.53
N PHE A 8 -13.77 -1.13 0.73
CA PHE A 8 -13.03 -0.22 -0.14
C PHE A 8 -12.14 0.72 0.67
N LEU A 9 -12.62 1.22 1.81
CA LEU A 9 -11.85 2.05 2.73
C LEU A 9 -10.67 1.28 3.35
N ALA A 10 -10.91 0.07 3.84
CA ALA A 10 -9.88 -0.78 4.46
C ALA A 10 -8.80 -1.19 3.44
N LEU A 11 -9.20 -1.51 2.20
CA LEU A 11 -8.27 -1.79 1.11
C LEU A 11 -7.48 -0.53 0.71
N ASN A 12 -8.12 0.64 0.64
CA ASN A 12 -7.45 1.89 0.30
C ASN A 12 -6.34 2.27 1.27
N ILE A 13 -6.60 2.22 2.58
CA ILE A 13 -5.59 2.65 3.55
C ILE A 13 -4.34 1.78 3.45
N VAL A 14 -4.49 0.47 3.31
CA VAL A 14 -3.37 -0.45 3.09
C VAL A 14 -2.67 -0.14 1.78
N GLY A 15 -3.41 0.03 0.68
CA GLY A 15 -2.84 0.38 -0.62
C GLY A 15 -2.03 1.68 -0.59
N PHE A 16 -2.53 2.73 0.05
CA PHE A 16 -1.83 4.01 0.15
C PHE A 16 -0.60 3.96 1.05
N ILE A 17 -0.67 3.24 2.18
CA ILE A 17 0.50 3.01 3.04
C ILE A 17 1.60 2.28 2.26
N LEU A 18 1.27 1.21 1.53
CA LEU A 18 2.25 0.47 0.73
C LEU A 18 2.84 1.29 -0.41
N TYR A 19 2.01 2.13 -1.05
CA TYR A 19 2.49 3.07 -2.05
C TYR A 19 3.43 4.11 -1.44
N ALA A 20 3.10 4.66 -0.27
CA ALA A 20 3.97 5.58 0.45
C ALA A 20 5.29 4.91 0.84
N LEU A 21 5.26 3.69 1.37
CA LEU A 21 6.47 2.93 1.72
C LEU A 21 7.39 2.73 0.50
N PHE A 22 6.85 2.31 -0.64
CA PHE A 22 7.63 2.13 -1.86
C PHE A 22 8.27 3.45 -2.34
N ASN A 23 7.48 4.50 -2.50
CA ASN A 23 7.99 5.78 -3.04
C ASN A 23 8.96 6.45 -2.07
N CYS A 24 8.63 6.52 -0.79
CA CYS A 24 9.50 7.11 0.23
C CYS A 24 10.78 6.29 0.40
N GLY A 25 10.68 4.95 0.42
CA GLY A 25 11.83 4.06 0.54
C GLY A 25 12.81 4.24 -0.61
N LEU A 26 12.34 4.10 -1.85
CA LEU A 26 13.18 4.22 -3.04
C LEU A 26 13.66 5.67 -3.30
N PHE A 27 12.96 6.68 -2.79
CA PHE A 27 13.36 8.08 -2.96
C PHE A 27 14.26 8.63 -1.85
N TRP A 28 14.17 8.16 -0.60
CA TRP A 28 14.98 8.70 0.49
C TRP A 28 16.07 7.77 1.02
N ILE A 29 15.89 6.45 0.96
CA ILE A 29 16.85 5.50 1.54
C ILE A 29 18.02 5.29 0.56
N PRO A 30 19.27 5.65 0.94
CA PRO A 30 20.41 5.51 0.03
C PRO A 30 20.72 4.06 -0.36
N GLU A 31 20.62 3.14 0.59
CA GLU A 31 20.84 1.70 0.39
C GLU A 31 19.90 1.13 -0.68
N VAL A 32 18.60 1.39 -0.57
CA VAL A 32 17.59 0.95 -1.56
C VAL A 32 17.87 1.55 -2.94
N LYS A 33 18.31 2.82 -3.01
CA LYS A 33 18.70 3.44 -4.29
C LYS A 33 19.90 2.75 -4.90
N GLU A 34 20.90 2.45 -4.09
CA GLU A 34 22.10 1.74 -4.54
C GLU A 34 21.73 0.36 -5.07
N GLU A 35 20.92 -0.41 -4.34
CA GLU A 35 20.36 -1.69 -4.81
C GLU A 35 19.65 -1.54 -6.16
N TYR A 36 18.87 -0.46 -6.33
CA TYR A 36 18.16 -0.18 -7.58
C TYR A 36 19.12 0.11 -8.74
N PHE A 37 20.10 0.98 -8.55
CA PHE A 37 21.07 1.32 -9.60
C PHE A 37 22.04 0.17 -9.88
N ASN A 38 22.36 -0.67 -8.90
CA ASN A 38 23.09 -1.91 -9.12
C ASN A 38 22.32 -2.88 -10.00
N ARG A 39 21.00 -2.98 -9.80
CA ARG A 39 20.11 -3.80 -10.64
C ARG A 39 19.86 -3.19 -12.02
N TYR A 40 19.78 -1.87 -12.11
CA TYR A 40 19.51 -1.12 -13.33
C TYR A 40 20.55 0.01 -13.55
N PRO A 41 21.77 -0.31 -14.02
CA PRO A 41 22.88 0.66 -14.10
C PRO A 41 22.64 1.86 -15.03
N ARG A 42 21.73 1.69 -16.01
CA ARG A 42 21.30 2.75 -16.94
C ARG A 42 19.90 3.27 -16.62
N GLY A 43 19.28 2.77 -15.56
CA GLY A 43 17.97 3.20 -15.11
C GLY A 43 18.04 4.59 -14.49
N LEU A 44 16.98 5.37 -14.64
CA LEU A 44 16.75 6.56 -13.83
C LEU A 44 15.87 6.16 -12.64
N ASN A 45 15.95 6.89 -11.54
CA ASN A 45 15.04 6.65 -10.41
C ASN A 45 13.59 6.81 -10.91
N PRO A 46 12.75 5.76 -10.81
CA PRO A 46 11.40 5.79 -11.36
C PRO A 46 10.44 6.62 -10.49
N VAL A 47 10.81 6.91 -9.24
CA VAL A 47 9.99 7.67 -8.30
C VAL A 47 10.27 9.15 -8.45
N GLN A 48 9.20 9.92 -8.64
CA GLN A 48 9.24 11.37 -8.72
C GLN A 48 8.63 12.01 -7.47
N VAL A 49 8.90 13.30 -7.27
CA VAL A 49 8.40 14.04 -6.08
C VAL A 49 6.87 14.09 -6.03
N ASN A 50 6.21 14.17 -7.19
CA ASN A 50 4.74 14.11 -7.28
C ASN A 50 4.18 12.79 -6.74
N ASP A 51 4.86 11.66 -6.90
CA ASP A 51 4.42 10.37 -6.36
C ASP A 51 4.40 10.39 -4.83
N ILE A 52 5.42 11.00 -4.22
CA ILE A 52 5.55 11.13 -2.76
C ILE A 52 4.46 12.06 -2.21
N VAL A 53 4.29 13.23 -2.82
CA VAL A 53 3.28 14.20 -2.41
C VAL A 53 1.88 13.58 -2.51
N PHE A 54 1.60 12.88 -3.62
CA PHE A 54 0.34 12.16 -3.80
C PHE A 54 0.15 11.07 -2.75
N ALA A 55 1.17 10.23 -2.49
CA ALA A 55 1.10 9.16 -1.50
C ALA A 55 0.79 9.68 -0.09
N VAL A 56 1.48 10.74 0.33
CA VAL A 56 1.29 11.35 1.65
C VAL A 56 -0.09 12.00 1.75
N HIS A 57 -0.50 12.76 0.73
CA HIS A 57 -1.80 13.41 0.71
C HIS A 57 -2.95 12.40 0.73
N ALA A 58 -2.88 11.35 -0.10
CA ALA A 58 -3.89 10.30 -0.15
C ALA A 58 -3.97 9.50 1.16
N SER A 59 -2.83 9.20 1.78
CA SER A 59 -2.79 8.56 3.10
C SER A 59 -3.47 9.43 4.16
N PHE A 60 -3.15 10.73 4.19
CA PHE A 60 -3.75 11.69 5.11
C PHE A 60 -5.27 11.82 4.92
N ALA A 61 -5.73 11.99 3.67
CA ALA A 61 -7.15 12.04 3.35
C ALA A 61 -7.89 10.75 3.76
N THR A 62 -7.24 9.60 3.61
CA THR A 62 -7.82 8.31 4.04
C THR A 62 -7.91 8.20 5.56
N VAL A 63 -6.91 8.68 6.30
CA VAL A 63 -6.97 8.76 7.78
C VAL A 63 -8.11 9.66 8.23
N ILE A 64 -8.28 10.83 7.62
CA ILE A 64 -9.43 11.71 7.90
C ILE A 64 -10.74 10.96 7.66
N THR A 65 -10.86 10.27 6.54
CA THR A 65 -12.07 9.51 6.18
C THR A 65 -12.36 8.40 7.20
N ILE A 66 -11.33 7.70 7.66
CA ILE A 66 -11.45 6.69 8.72
C ILE A 66 -11.93 7.34 10.02
N THR A 67 -11.35 8.46 10.44
CA THR A 67 -11.77 9.22 11.62
C THR A 67 -13.22 9.66 11.52
N GLN A 68 -13.64 10.19 10.37
CA GLN A 68 -15.04 10.54 10.09
C GLN A 68 -15.96 9.32 10.21
N CYS A 69 -15.52 8.14 9.80
CA CYS A 69 -16.29 6.92 10.00
C CYS A 69 -16.48 6.54 11.46
N PHE A 70 -15.54 6.87 12.36
CA PHE A 70 -15.70 6.65 13.80
C PHE A 70 -16.55 7.71 14.48
N LEU A 71 -16.53 8.95 13.99
CA LEU A 71 -17.27 10.06 14.59
C LEU A 71 -18.73 10.18 14.12
N TYR A 72 -18.99 9.91 12.84
CA TYR A 72 -20.34 9.98 12.28
C TYR A 72 -21.08 8.66 12.46
N GLU A 73 -22.41 8.75 12.60
CA GLU A 73 -23.31 7.62 12.83
C GLU A 73 -23.08 6.52 11.79
N ARG A 74 -22.46 5.44 12.27
CA ARG A 74 -22.27 4.20 11.54
C ARG A 74 -23.57 3.42 11.67
N ALA A 75 -24.23 3.14 10.55
CA ALA A 75 -25.11 1.96 10.53
C ALA A 75 -24.29 0.72 10.95
N ASN A 76 -24.92 -0.41 11.27
CA ASN A 76 -24.25 -1.68 11.63
C ASN A 76 -23.34 -2.30 10.51
N GLN A 77 -22.85 -1.50 9.56
CA GLN A 77 -21.90 -1.88 8.54
C GLN A 77 -20.52 -2.13 9.15
N THR A 78 -19.94 -3.25 8.78
CA THR A 78 -18.59 -3.67 9.15
C THR A 78 -17.85 -4.15 7.91
N VAL A 79 -16.51 -4.17 7.98
CA VAL A 79 -15.69 -4.75 6.90
C VAL A 79 -16.08 -6.22 6.72
N SER A 80 -16.36 -6.65 5.50
CA SER A 80 -16.79 -8.00 5.15
C SER A 80 -15.74 -9.04 5.50
N LYS A 81 -16.18 -10.27 5.74
CA LYS A 81 -15.28 -11.40 6.00
C LYS A 81 -14.31 -11.62 4.83
N THR A 82 -14.77 -11.47 3.60
CA THR A 82 -13.95 -11.59 2.39
C THR A 82 -12.82 -10.56 2.37
N ALA A 83 -13.14 -9.28 2.57
CA ALA A 83 -12.13 -8.23 2.59
C ALA A 83 -11.13 -8.42 3.74
N ARG A 84 -11.59 -8.84 4.93
CA ARG A 84 -10.70 -9.19 6.05
C ARG A 84 -9.76 -10.35 5.70
N SER A 85 -10.27 -11.40 5.07
CA SER A 85 -9.43 -12.55 4.66
C SER A 85 -8.37 -12.14 3.63
N ILE A 86 -8.72 -11.31 2.65
CA ILE A 86 -7.77 -10.78 1.66
C ILE A 86 -6.69 -9.93 2.35
N LEU A 87 -7.09 -9.02 3.23
CA LEU A 87 -6.17 -8.17 3.98
C LEU A 87 -5.25 -8.99 4.89
N ALA A 88 -5.77 -10.02 5.57
CA ALA A 88 -4.98 -10.92 6.40
C ALA A 88 -3.95 -11.70 5.58
N LEU A 89 -4.32 -12.16 4.38
CA LEU A 89 -3.40 -12.82 3.45
C LEU A 89 -2.27 -11.88 3.02
N PHE A 90 -2.60 -10.66 2.59
CA PHE A 90 -1.58 -9.66 2.23
C PHE A 90 -0.69 -9.28 3.41
N ALA A 91 -1.26 -9.07 4.59
CA ALA A 91 -0.50 -8.75 5.80
C ALA A 91 0.46 -9.89 6.17
N THR A 92 0.02 -11.14 6.08
CA THR A 92 0.86 -12.32 6.36
C THR A 92 2.01 -12.43 5.36
N PHE A 93 1.71 -12.29 4.06
CA PHE A 93 2.72 -12.29 3.01
C PHE A 93 3.77 -11.19 3.23
N LEU A 94 3.33 -9.96 3.47
CA LEU A 94 4.24 -8.82 3.70
C LEU A 94 5.06 -8.99 4.98
N LEU A 95 4.48 -9.55 6.05
CA LEU A 95 5.21 -9.83 7.29
C LEU A 95 6.32 -10.86 7.05
N ILE A 96 6.03 -11.93 6.32
CA ILE A 96 7.02 -12.94 5.94
C ILE A 96 8.11 -12.30 5.09
N SER A 97 7.76 -11.54 4.04
CA SER A 97 8.72 -10.84 3.20
C SER A 97 9.59 -9.85 3.97
N LEU A 98 9.02 -9.14 4.95
CA LEU A 98 9.75 -8.23 5.82
C LEU A 98 10.79 -8.97 6.67
N ILE A 99 10.42 -10.12 7.25
CA ILE A 99 11.34 -10.94 8.04
C ILE A 99 12.48 -11.45 7.15
N ILE A 100 12.17 -11.94 5.95
CA ILE A 100 13.16 -12.43 4.99
C ILE A 100 14.15 -11.31 4.59
N ALA A 101 13.64 -10.10 4.33
CA ALA A 101 14.47 -8.92 4.05
C ALA A 101 15.33 -8.53 5.25
N ALA A 102 14.78 -8.54 6.46
CA ALA A 102 15.51 -8.26 7.69
C ALA A 102 16.61 -9.29 7.99
N THR A 103 16.47 -10.53 7.50
CA THR A 103 17.51 -11.57 7.55
C THR A 103 18.47 -11.53 6.35
N GLU A 104 18.41 -10.48 5.52
CA GLU A 104 19.27 -10.25 4.35
C GLU A 104 19.21 -11.37 3.28
N VAL A 105 18.15 -12.19 3.30
CA VAL A 105 17.93 -13.24 2.28
C VAL A 105 17.41 -12.63 0.97
N ILE A 106 16.68 -11.52 1.07
CA ILE A 106 16.28 -10.67 -0.06
C ILE A 106 16.69 -9.22 0.24
N THR A 107 16.80 -8.41 -0.81
CA THR A 107 17.13 -6.98 -0.66
C THR A 107 15.95 -6.18 -0.13
N TRP A 108 16.22 -4.99 0.43
CA TRP A 108 15.16 -4.06 0.82
C TRP A 108 14.33 -3.60 -0.39
N LEU A 109 14.98 -3.45 -1.55
CA LEU A 109 14.33 -3.17 -2.82
C LEU A 109 13.31 -4.26 -3.20
N ASP A 110 13.63 -5.54 -3.01
CA ASP A 110 12.70 -6.65 -3.30
C ASP A 110 11.45 -6.58 -2.40
N PHE A 111 11.65 -6.32 -1.11
CA PHE A 111 10.53 -6.10 -0.19
C PHE A 111 9.65 -4.90 -0.59
N LEU A 112 10.26 -3.79 -1.00
CA LEU A 112 9.52 -2.63 -1.48
C LEU A 112 8.76 -2.92 -2.79
N TYR A 113 9.32 -3.71 -3.70
CA TYR A 113 8.58 -4.17 -4.89
C TYR A 113 7.38 -5.04 -4.52
N TYR A 114 7.52 -5.95 -3.54
CA TYR A 114 6.38 -6.72 -3.04
C TYR A 114 5.28 -5.82 -2.45
N CYS A 115 5.64 -4.77 -1.70
CA CYS A 115 4.68 -3.74 -1.26
C CYS A 115 3.95 -3.11 -2.46
N SER A 116 4.68 -2.73 -3.51
CA SER A 116 4.12 -2.13 -4.72
C SER A 116 3.17 -3.07 -5.46
N TYR A 117 3.52 -4.36 -5.58
CA TYR A 117 2.65 -5.36 -6.21
C TYR A 117 1.38 -5.63 -5.40
N VAL A 118 1.45 -5.67 -4.07
CA VAL A 118 0.25 -5.79 -3.23
C VAL A 118 -0.66 -4.57 -3.43
N LYS A 119 -0.11 -3.35 -3.48
CA LYS A 119 -0.88 -2.15 -3.81
C LYS A 119 -1.54 -2.25 -5.19
N LEU A 120 -0.84 -2.76 -6.19
CA LEU A 120 -1.39 -2.98 -7.52
C LEU A 120 -2.55 -3.99 -7.47
N ALA A 121 -2.37 -5.11 -6.78
CA ALA A 121 -3.41 -6.12 -6.61
C ALA A 121 -4.66 -5.56 -5.92
N ILE A 122 -4.49 -4.80 -4.84
CA ILE A 122 -5.57 -4.07 -4.16
C ILE A 122 -6.31 -3.15 -5.13
N THR A 123 -5.55 -2.42 -5.97
CA THR A 123 -6.11 -1.53 -6.99
C THR A 123 -6.97 -2.34 -7.95
N LEU A 124 -6.48 -3.46 -8.49
CA LEU A 124 -7.23 -4.33 -9.39
C LEU A 124 -8.50 -4.89 -8.73
N ILE A 125 -8.41 -5.43 -7.51
CA ILE A 125 -9.58 -5.96 -6.77
C ILE A 125 -10.68 -4.91 -6.64
N LYS A 126 -10.31 -3.66 -6.39
CA LYS A 126 -11.25 -2.55 -6.26
C LYS A 126 -11.91 -2.13 -7.58
N TYR A 127 -11.17 -2.20 -8.69
CA TYR A 127 -11.63 -1.73 -10.00
C TYR A 127 -12.32 -2.82 -10.83
N VAL A 128 -12.06 -4.10 -10.59
CA VAL A 128 -12.72 -5.22 -11.31
C VAL A 128 -14.26 -5.16 -11.23
N PRO A 129 -14.88 -4.93 -10.04
CA PRO A 129 -16.33 -4.79 -9.96
C PRO A 129 -16.90 -3.54 -10.64
N GLN A 130 -16.06 -2.55 -11.00
CA GLN A 130 -16.51 -1.31 -11.64
C GLN A 130 -16.60 -1.43 -13.17
N VAL A 131 -16.15 -2.57 -13.74
CA VAL A 131 -16.16 -2.84 -15.19
C VAL A 131 -17.47 -3.53 -15.64
N TRP A 132 -18.26 -4.05 -14.70
CA TRP A 132 -19.49 -4.80 -14.94
C TRP A 132 -20.68 -4.13 -14.25
#